data_AF-A0A445BDQ5-F1
#
_entry.id   AF-A0A445BDQ5-F1
#
_cell.length_a   1.000
_cell.length_b   1.000
_cell.length_c   1.000
_cell.angle_alpha   90.00
_cell.angle_beta   90.00
_cell.angle_gamma   90.00
#
_symmetry.space_group_name_H-M   'P 1'
#
loop_
_entity.id
_entity.type
_entity.pdbx_description
1 polymer ?
#
loop_
_entity_poly.entity_id
_entity_poly.type
_entity_poly.pdbx_seq_one_letter_code
_entity_poly.pdbx_strand_id
1 'polypeptide(L)'
;MIKKSGTPENPGRLFHTCPRYRKDRHCNYFSWVDDNEYEVFKITNGGTEAEFEVESDYKNWKVKLGWRMGSLEAEVRVVNMLLIFMFALVIVLMLVVRALCMSSMRK
;
A
#
# COMPACT_ATOMS: atom_id res chain seq x y z
N MET A 1 2.54 -26.39 -20.87
CA MET A 1 2.49 -25.16 -20.04
C MET A 1 2.28 -25.61 -18.62
N ILE A 2 3.09 -25.14 -17.67
CA ILE A 2 2.96 -25.51 -16.26
C ILE A 2 1.95 -24.57 -15.57
N LYS A 3 1.05 -25.12 -14.76
CA LYS A 3 0.08 -24.38 -13.94
C LYS A 3 0.09 -24.91 -12.51
N LYS A 4 -0.43 -24.09 -11.59
CA LYS A 4 -0.60 -24.42 -10.17
C LYS A 4 -2.04 -24.83 -9.89
N SER A 5 -2.22 -25.94 -9.19
CA SER A 5 -3.52 -26.43 -8.75
C SER A 5 -4.07 -25.56 -7.61
N GLY A 6 -5.35 -25.23 -7.70
CA GLY A 6 -6.09 -24.49 -6.67
C GLY A 6 -7.13 -25.35 -5.95
N THR A 7 -7.12 -26.68 -6.14
CA THR A 7 -8.10 -27.55 -5.48
C THR A 7 -7.72 -27.75 -4.00
N PRO A 8 -8.70 -27.90 -3.09
CA PRO A 8 -8.43 -28.18 -1.68
C PRO A 8 -7.60 -29.44 -1.45
N GLU A 9 -7.76 -30.45 -2.31
CA GLU A 9 -7.10 -31.76 -2.21
C GLU A 9 -5.65 -31.73 -2.72
N ASN A 10 -5.33 -30.81 -3.64
CA ASN A 10 -4.00 -30.68 -4.23
C ASN A 10 -3.57 -29.21 -4.26
N PRO A 11 -3.48 -28.54 -3.10
CA PRO A 11 -3.22 -27.11 -3.04
C PRO A 11 -1.79 -26.83 -3.50
N GLY A 12 -1.63 -25.93 -4.47
CA GLY A 12 -0.30 -25.47 -4.88
C GLY A 12 0.50 -26.44 -5.75
N ARG A 13 0.01 -27.66 -6.01
CA ARG A 13 0.72 -28.68 -6.81
C ARG A 13 0.80 -28.28 -8.28
N LEU A 14 1.96 -28.48 -8.92
CA LEU A 14 2.18 -28.09 -10.31
C LEU A 14 1.78 -29.20 -11.29
N PHE A 15 1.17 -28.83 -12.41
CA PHE A 15 0.78 -29.75 -13.49
C PHE A 15 1.03 -29.15 -14.87
N HIS A 16 1.31 -30.03 -15.84
CA HIS A 16 1.36 -29.72 -17.26
C HIS A 16 -0.03 -29.71 -17.85
N THR A 17 -0.32 -28.68 -18.66
CA THR A 17 -1.55 -28.55 -19.44
C THR A 17 -1.26 -28.01 -20.84
N CYS A 18 -2.23 -28.21 -21.73
CA CYS A 18 -2.28 -27.57 -23.03
C CYS A 18 -2.26 -26.03 -22.93
N PRO A 19 -1.44 -25.34 -23.76
CA PRO A 19 -1.43 -23.87 -23.81
C PRO A 19 -2.78 -23.25 -24.21
N ARG A 20 -3.60 -23.97 -24.99
CA ARG A 20 -4.89 -23.49 -25.54
C ARG A 20 -6.12 -24.01 -24.80
N TYR A 21 -6.00 -24.37 -23.53
CA TYR A 21 -7.09 -25.00 -22.76
C TYR A 21 -8.44 -24.24 -22.81
N ARG A 22 -8.42 -22.89 -22.89
CA ARG A 22 -9.64 -22.05 -22.90
C ARG A 22 -10.24 -21.77 -24.29
N LYS A 23 -9.79 -22.43 -25.36
CA LYS A 23 -10.31 -22.23 -26.73
C LYS A 23 -11.16 -23.43 -27.17
N ASP A 24 -12.10 -23.21 -28.09
CA ASP A 24 -13.08 -24.20 -28.56
C ASP A 24 -12.45 -25.48 -29.17
N ARG A 25 -11.17 -25.44 -29.53
CA ARG A 25 -10.34 -26.60 -29.89
C ARG A 25 -9.21 -26.78 -28.88
N HIS A 26 -9.54 -27.19 -27.67
CA HIS A 26 -8.57 -27.49 -26.62
C HIS A 26 -8.22 -28.97 -26.61
N CYS A 27 -6.96 -29.27 -26.32
CA CYS A 27 -6.54 -30.62 -25.96
C CYS A 27 -6.72 -30.85 -24.45
N ASN A 28 -7.13 -32.06 -24.08
CA ASN A 28 -7.37 -32.48 -22.69
C ASN A 28 -6.12 -33.07 -22.03
N TYR A 29 -4.93 -32.59 -22.43
CA TYR A 29 -3.69 -33.08 -21.84
C TYR A 29 -3.52 -32.51 -20.43
N PHE A 30 -3.31 -33.43 -19.49
CA PHE A 30 -3.02 -33.17 -18.09
C PHE A 30 -1.97 -34.18 -17.61
N SER A 31 -0.93 -33.69 -16.93
CA SER A 31 0.04 -34.55 -16.23
C SER A 31 0.58 -33.80 -15.02
N TRP A 32 0.82 -34.48 -13.90
CA TRP A 32 1.53 -33.86 -12.78
C TRP A 32 2.99 -33.58 -13.17
N VAL A 33 3.55 -32.52 -12.60
CA VAL A 33 5.00 -32.25 -12.66
C VAL A 33 5.67 -33.11 -11.61
N ASP A 34 6.76 -33.78 -11.99
CA ASP A 34 7.55 -34.61 -11.08
C ASP A 34 8.44 -33.75 -10.18
N ASP A 35 8.86 -34.28 -9.03
CA ASP A 35 9.57 -33.53 -8.00
C ASP A 35 10.93 -32.98 -8.49
N ASN A 36 11.60 -33.71 -9.39
CA ASN A 36 12.85 -33.26 -10.02
C ASN A 36 12.64 -32.06 -10.97
N GLU A 37 11.57 -32.06 -11.74
CA GLU A 37 11.18 -30.96 -12.63
C GLU A 37 10.64 -29.76 -11.83
N TYR A 38 10.02 -30.01 -10.67
CA TYR A 38 9.59 -29.00 -9.71
C TYR A 38 10.77 -28.19 -9.14
N GLU A 39 11.85 -28.85 -8.71
CA GLU A 39 13.05 -28.15 -8.21
C GLU A 39 13.67 -27.28 -9.29
N VAL A 40 13.78 -27.82 -10.52
CA VAL A 40 14.26 -27.04 -11.67
C VAL A 40 13.33 -25.85 -11.95
N PHE A 41 12.01 -26.04 -11.91
CA PHE A 41 11.04 -24.95 -12.08
C PHE A 41 11.14 -23.89 -10.97
N LYS A 42 11.36 -24.29 -9.72
CA LYS A 42 11.59 -23.37 -8.59
C LYS A 42 12.86 -22.55 -8.80
N ILE A 43 13.95 -23.17 -9.27
CA ILE A 43 15.22 -22.49 -9.51
C ILE A 43 15.12 -21.53 -10.72
N THR A 44 14.47 -21.95 -11.80
CA THR A 44 14.36 -21.13 -13.02
C THR A 44 13.34 -20.01 -12.91
N ASN A 45 12.25 -20.21 -12.15
CA ASN A 45 11.18 -19.22 -11.99
C ASN A 45 11.20 -18.49 -10.65
N GLY A 46 12.07 -18.87 -9.70
CA GLY A 46 12.42 -18.13 -8.48
C GLY A 46 11.30 -17.67 -7.53
N GLY A 47 10.02 -17.89 -7.80
CA GLY A 47 9.05 -16.84 -7.48
C GLY A 47 7.69 -17.21 -6.89
N THR A 48 7.17 -18.44 -6.91
CA THR A 48 5.73 -18.61 -6.57
C THR A 48 5.38 -18.68 -5.07
N GLU A 49 6.37 -18.89 -4.18
CA GLU A 49 6.21 -18.74 -2.72
C GLU A 49 6.64 -17.33 -2.29
N ALA A 50 7.72 -16.81 -2.88
CA ALA A 50 8.18 -15.45 -2.70
C ALA A 50 7.13 -14.41 -3.13
N GLU A 51 6.36 -14.64 -4.19
CA GLU A 51 5.37 -13.67 -4.67
C GLU A 51 4.16 -13.52 -3.72
N PHE A 52 3.75 -14.59 -3.03
CA PHE A 52 2.69 -14.52 -2.01
C PHE A 52 3.17 -13.88 -0.70
N GLU A 53 4.39 -14.23 -0.26
CA GLU A 53 5.01 -13.58 0.90
C GLU A 53 5.29 -12.09 0.63
N VAL A 54 5.77 -11.75 -0.56
CA VAL A 54 6.00 -10.37 -1.01
C VAL A 54 4.68 -9.61 -1.12
N GLU A 55 3.59 -10.21 -1.61
CA GLU A 55 2.28 -9.52 -1.66
C GLU A 55 1.67 -9.30 -0.26
N SER A 56 1.83 -10.25 0.66
CA SER A 56 1.40 -10.13 2.06
C SER A 56 2.19 -9.03 2.77
N ASP A 57 3.52 -9.06 2.66
CA ASP A 57 4.39 -8.04 3.24
C ASP A 57 4.13 -6.67 2.59
N TYR A 58 3.87 -6.65 1.26
CA TYR A 58 3.42 -5.47 0.51
C TYR A 58 2.13 -4.86 1.10
N LYS A 59 1.14 -5.68 1.43
CA LYS A 59 -0.10 -5.18 2.04
C LYS A 59 0.14 -4.66 3.47
N ASN A 60 1.00 -5.33 4.23
CA ASN A 60 1.33 -4.96 5.61
C ASN A 60 2.08 -3.61 5.70
N TRP A 61 3.14 -3.38 4.90
CA TRP A 61 3.85 -2.10 4.94
C TRP A 61 2.95 -0.93 4.51
N LYS A 62 2.06 -1.14 3.52
CA LYS A 62 1.12 -0.12 3.05
C LYS A 62 0.18 0.35 4.15
N VAL A 63 -0.38 -0.59 4.92
CA VAL A 63 -1.23 -0.27 6.07
C VAL A 63 -0.42 0.52 7.11
N LYS A 64 0.77 0.04 7.49
CA LYS A 64 1.65 0.71 8.46
C LYS A 64 2.02 2.14 8.04
N LEU A 65 2.30 2.38 6.76
CA LEU A 65 2.53 3.71 6.23
C LEU A 65 1.27 4.58 6.24
N GLY A 66 0.11 4.03 5.91
CA GLY A 66 -1.16 4.74 5.98
C GLY A 66 -1.42 5.30 7.37
N TRP A 67 -1.21 4.49 8.42
CA TRP A 67 -1.33 4.93 9.81
C TRP A 67 -0.33 6.03 10.19
N ARG A 68 0.94 5.90 9.76
CA ARG A 68 1.96 6.93 10.01
C ARG A 68 1.66 8.24 9.30
N MET A 69 1.17 8.19 8.06
CA MET A 69 0.78 9.37 7.29
C MET A 69 -0.44 10.06 7.91
N GLY A 70 -1.46 9.29 8.31
CA GLY A 70 -2.65 9.83 8.99
C GLY A 70 -2.34 10.45 10.36
N SER A 71 -1.44 9.84 11.13
CA SER A 71 -0.97 10.39 12.42
C SER A 71 -0.27 11.74 12.22
N LEU A 72 0.61 11.83 11.22
CA LEU A 72 1.33 13.06 10.91
C LEU A 72 0.38 14.17 10.40
N GLU A 73 -0.64 13.81 9.61
CA GLU A 73 -1.64 14.77 9.12
C GLU A 73 -2.46 15.40 10.26
N ALA A 74 -2.76 14.63 11.32
CA ALA A 74 -3.44 15.15 12.51
C ALA A 74 -2.58 16.14 13.29
N GLU A 75 -1.31 15.80 13.52
CA GLU A 75 -0.35 16.68 14.21
C GLU A 75 -0.09 17.97 13.42
N VAL A 76 0.09 17.87 12.10
CA VAL A 76 0.25 19.04 11.22
C VAL A 76 -0.99 19.93 11.24
N ARG A 77 -2.20 19.35 11.28
CA ARG A 77 -3.43 20.14 11.41
C ARG A 77 -3.48 20.92 12.72
N VAL A 78 -3.12 20.29 13.84
CA VAL A 78 -3.10 20.96 15.14
C VAL A 78 -2.06 22.07 15.15
N VAL A 79 -0.83 21.81 14.70
CA VAL A 79 0.24 22.82 14.63
C VAL A 79 -0.15 23.97 13.70
N ASN A 80 -0.75 23.69 12.54
CA ASN A 80 -1.19 24.71 11.60
C ASN A 80 -2.30 25.60 12.21
N MET A 81 -3.28 25.01 12.90
CA MET A 81 -4.32 25.77 13.61
C MET A 81 -3.74 26.63 14.73
N LEU A 82 -2.78 26.10 15.49
CA LEU A 82 -2.07 26.85 16.53
C LEU A 82 -1.29 28.03 15.94
N LEU A 83 -0.56 27.83 14.84
CA LEU A 83 0.15 28.90 14.14
C LEU A 83 -0.82 30.00 13.70
N ILE A 84 -1.94 29.65 13.05
CA ILE A 84 -2.96 30.61 12.62
C ILE A 84 -3.50 31.41 13.81
N PHE A 85 -3.82 30.75 14.92
CA PHE A 85 -4.31 31.40 16.13
C PHE A 85 -3.28 32.39 16.71
N MET A 86 -2.01 31.99 16.80
CA MET A 86 -0.93 32.87 17.28
C MET A 86 -0.77 34.11 16.40
N PHE A 87 -0.81 33.96 15.07
CA PHE A 87 -0.75 35.11 14.16
C PHE A 87 -1.97 36.04 14.31
N ALA A 88 -3.16 35.50 14.46
CA ALA A 88 -4.37 36.29 14.68
C ALA A 88 -4.31 37.12 15.96
N LEU A 89 -3.82 36.53 17.07
CA LEU A 89 -3.63 37.24 18.33
C LEU A 89 -2.66 38.42 18.19
N VAL A 90 -1.53 38.21 17.50
CA VAL A 90 -0.55 39.27 17.24
C VAL A 90 -1.18 40.40 16.43
N ILE A 91 -1.93 40.08 15.37
CA ILE A 91 -2.62 41.10 14.55
C ILE A 91 -3.61 41.91 15.39
N VAL A 92 -4.43 41.25 16.22
CA VAL A 92 -5.40 41.93 17.09
C VAL A 92 -4.68 42.87 18.07
N LEU A 93 -3.61 42.41 18.71
CA LEU A 93 -2.81 43.24 19.62
C LEU A 93 -2.23 44.47 18.90
N MET A 94 -1.69 44.29 17.69
CA MET A 94 -1.17 45.39 16.88
C MET A 94 -2.26 46.41 16.52
N LEU A 95 -3.48 45.96 16.22
CA LEU A 95 -4.61 46.85 15.94
C LEU A 95 -5.07 47.60 17.19
N VAL A 96 -5.13 46.94 18.33
CA VAL A 96 -5.48 47.55 19.62
C VAL A 96 -4.46 48.60 20.01
N VAL A 97 -3.16 48.30 19.94
CA VAL A 97 -2.08 49.26 20.21
C VAL A 97 -2.19 50.46 19.29
N ARG A 98 -2.42 50.25 17.99
CA ARG A 98 -2.65 51.36 17.06
C ARG A 98 -3.85 52.20 17.45
N ALA A 99 -5.00 51.60 17.76
CA ALA A 99 -6.19 52.33 18.17
C ALA A 99 -5.95 53.15 19.46
N LEU A 100 -5.26 52.57 20.44
CA LEU A 100 -4.88 53.25 21.68
C LEU A 100 -3.93 54.42 21.41
N CYS A 101 -2.87 54.22 20.62
CA CYS A 101 -1.96 55.30 20.23
C CYS A 101 -2.69 56.43 19.49
N MET A 102 -3.55 56.09 18.52
CA MET A 102 -4.35 57.09 17.80
C MET A 102 -5.31 57.83 18.72
N SER A 103 -5.88 57.17 19.72
CA SER A 103 -6.76 57.80 20.72
C SER A 103 -6.00 58.69 21.70
N SER A 104 -4.77 58.33 22.05
CA SER A 104 -3.90 59.12 22.92
C SER A 104 -3.33 60.35 22.23
N MET A 105 -3.08 60.27 20.91
CA MET A 105 -2.63 61.40 20.09
C MET A 105 -3.76 62.38 19.73
N ARG A 106 -5.02 61.96 19.93
CA ARG A 106 -6.22 62.74 19.62
C ARG A 106 -6.82 63.44 20.86
N LYS A 107 -6.32 63.13 22.05
CA LYS A 107 -6.58 63.86 23.31
C LYS A 107 -5.53 64.95 23.49
#